data_AF-A0A7C4SB97-F1
#
_entry.id   AF-A0A7C4SB97-F1
#
_cell.length_a   1.000
_cell.length_b   1.000
_cell.length_c   1.000
_cell.angle_alpha   90.00
_cell.angle_beta   90.00
_cell.angle_gamma   90.00
#
_symmetry.space_group_name_H-M   'P 1'
#
loop_
_entity.id
_entity.type
_entity.pdbx_description
1 polymer ?
#
loop_
_entity_poly.entity_id
_entity_poly.type
_entity_poly.pdbx_seq_one_letter_code
_entity_poly.pdbx_strand_id
1 'polypeptide(L)'
;MANIVPIYRRYRKNFSKIKEVLEISNLIDIQKRSYEQFLQAHVDPEKREPVGLQGVFKTVFPIKDFYETASLEFVSYRLTEPKYDVEECLTRGMTYAAPIKVTVRLVVWDVNEEARTRNIKAVKEQEVYFGEIPLMTENGTFIINGTERVIVSQLHRSPGVFFDQDQVKPHGGGKIFYYSRIIPYRGSWIDFEFDQKDLLYVRIDRRRKIPVTVLLRALKYTGEELLDFFYNKETILNHKGKFLKTLSKEVKGRDEIKQVASISANNDETIGDIIADAMEKVGKDGVITVEESKGLEFETEYVEGMQFDRGYISAYFITDPEHMEAVINEPYILIHDKKISAAADIVPVLEKLVQVGKRDLLIIAEDVDGEALATLVLNKLRGMLNVVAVKAPG
;
A
#
# COMPACT_ATOMS: atom_id res chain seq x y z
N MET A 1 -0.26 63.35 -22.80
CA MET A 1 -0.27 62.66 -24.12
C MET A 1 0.61 61.42 -23.99
N ALA A 2 0.01 60.27 -23.70
CA ALA A 2 0.72 59.00 -23.62
C ALA A 2 0.91 58.46 -25.05
N ASN A 3 2.15 58.26 -25.47
CA ASN A 3 2.48 57.68 -26.77
C ASN A 3 2.03 56.22 -26.79
N ILE A 4 0.92 55.95 -27.48
CA ILE A 4 0.50 54.61 -27.86
C ILE A 4 1.49 54.12 -28.91
N VAL A 5 2.42 53.25 -28.51
CA VAL A 5 3.32 52.57 -29.44
C VAL A 5 2.47 51.60 -30.26
N PRO A 6 2.36 51.76 -31.59
CA PRO A 6 1.62 50.83 -32.42
C PRO A 6 2.38 49.50 -32.47
N ILE A 7 1.78 48.45 -31.91
CA ILE A 7 2.28 47.07 -32.06
C ILE A 7 2.07 46.68 -33.54
N TYR A 8 3.09 46.85 -34.36
CA TYR A 8 3.16 46.15 -35.64
C TYR A 8 3.15 44.65 -35.34
N ARG A 9 1.98 44.00 -35.44
CA ARG A 9 1.83 42.55 -35.27
C ARG A 9 2.60 41.85 -36.37
N ARG A 10 3.85 41.51 -36.10
CA ARG A 10 4.69 40.69 -36.98
C ARG A 10 4.10 39.28 -37.03
N TYR A 11 3.42 38.94 -38.12
CA TYR A 11 2.79 37.64 -38.29
C TYR A 11 3.86 36.55 -38.49
N ARG A 12 3.90 35.57 -37.59
CA ARG A 12 4.79 34.40 -37.71
C ARG A 12 4.06 33.31 -38.49
N LYS A 13 4.51 33.03 -39.72
CA LYS A 13 3.98 31.93 -40.53
C LYS A 13 4.39 30.59 -39.91
N ASN A 14 3.42 29.79 -39.47
CA ASN A 14 3.62 28.44 -38.95
C ASN A 14 3.46 27.44 -40.10
N PHE A 15 4.47 26.56 -40.30
CA PHE A 15 4.45 25.51 -41.33
C PHE A 15 4.11 24.12 -40.75
N SER A 16 3.76 24.04 -39.47
CA SER A 16 3.38 22.78 -38.82
C SER A 16 2.19 22.15 -39.53
N LYS A 17 2.34 20.87 -39.86
CA LYS A 17 1.26 20.03 -40.40
C LYS A 17 0.45 19.35 -39.29
N ILE A 18 1.01 19.28 -38.08
CA ILE A 18 0.37 18.68 -36.90
C ILE A 18 -0.40 19.76 -36.17
N LYS A 19 -1.68 19.50 -35.86
CA LYS A 19 -2.51 20.41 -35.06
C LYS A 19 -2.09 20.33 -33.60
N GLU A 20 -1.90 21.48 -32.99
CA GLU A 20 -1.69 21.62 -31.55
C GLU A 20 -3.02 21.32 -30.85
N VAL A 21 -3.06 20.22 -30.09
CA VAL A 21 -4.28 19.75 -29.37
C VAL A 21 -4.29 20.24 -27.92
N LEU A 22 -3.12 20.56 -27.38
CA LEU A 22 -2.90 21.03 -26.02
C LEU A 22 -2.00 22.26 -26.05
N GLU A 23 -2.38 23.29 -25.31
CA GLU A 23 -1.57 24.49 -25.15
C GLU A 23 -0.36 24.20 -24.26
N ILE A 24 0.73 24.93 -24.49
CA ILE A 24 1.92 24.86 -23.64
C ILE A 24 1.54 25.32 -22.24
N SER A 25 1.70 24.43 -21.26
CA SER A 25 1.48 24.75 -19.85
C SER A 25 2.51 25.75 -19.33
N ASN A 26 2.19 26.39 -18.21
CA ASN A 26 3.10 27.31 -17.57
C ASN A 26 4.39 26.57 -17.10
N LEU A 27 5.54 26.95 -17.66
CA LEU A 27 6.82 26.28 -17.45
C LEU A 27 7.37 26.40 -16.02
N ILE A 28 6.93 27.42 -15.26
CA ILE A 28 7.35 27.64 -13.86
C ILE A 28 6.33 27.10 -12.85
N ASP A 29 5.22 26.54 -13.33
CA ASP A 29 4.10 26.09 -12.50
C ASP A 29 4.49 24.97 -11.54
N ILE A 30 5.42 24.10 -11.96
CA ILE A 30 5.95 23.02 -11.10
C ILE A 30 6.59 23.59 -9.83
N GLN A 31 7.40 24.64 -9.95
CA GLN A 31 8.06 25.28 -8.81
C GLN A 31 7.04 25.95 -7.89
N LYS A 32 6.10 26.69 -8.49
CA LYS A 32 5.04 27.40 -7.76
C LYS A 32 4.15 26.44 -6.98
N ARG A 33 3.59 25.42 -7.64
CA ARG A 33 2.71 24.43 -7.00
C ARG A 33 3.40 23.67 -5.90
N SER A 34 4.68 23.28 -6.10
CA SER A 34 5.45 22.57 -5.07
C SER A 34 5.63 23.41 -3.82
N TYR A 35 5.93 24.71 -3.97
CA TYR A 35 6.11 25.60 -2.83
C TYR A 35 4.79 26.00 -2.16
N GLU A 36 3.73 26.16 -2.95
CA GLU A 36 2.38 26.40 -2.45
C GLU A 36 1.85 25.21 -1.64
N GLN A 37 2.05 23.97 -2.11
CA GLN A 37 1.76 22.76 -1.34
C GLN A 37 2.58 22.65 -0.05
N PHE A 38 3.83 23.13 -0.08
CA PHE A 38 4.67 23.15 1.11
C PHE A 38 4.17 24.15 2.16
N LEU A 39 3.80 25.37 1.76
CA LEU A 39 3.40 26.44 2.66
C LEU A 39 1.92 26.38 3.09
N GLN A 40 1.03 25.92 2.20
CA GLN A 40 -0.44 25.97 2.34
C GLN A 40 -0.95 27.31 2.90
N ALA A 41 -0.31 28.42 2.50
CA ALA A 41 -0.49 29.74 3.12
C ALA A 41 -1.91 30.28 3.01
N HIS A 42 -2.58 29.98 1.89
CA HIS A 42 -3.95 30.43 1.58
C HIS A 42 -5.04 29.39 1.92
N VAL A 43 -4.67 28.28 2.55
CA VAL A 43 -5.60 27.22 2.95
C VAL A 43 -5.99 27.41 4.41
N ASP A 44 -7.30 27.37 4.69
CA ASP A 44 -7.85 27.40 6.04
C ASP A 44 -7.18 26.32 6.91
N PRO A 45 -6.77 26.61 8.16
CA PRO A 45 -6.04 25.65 9.00
C PRO A 45 -6.70 24.27 9.13
N GLU A 46 -8.04 24.22 9.16
CA GLU A 46 -8.82 22.98 9.27
C GLU A 46 -8.82 22.13 7.99
N LYS A 47 -8.66 22.77 6.83
CA LYS A 47 -8.66 22.11 5.52
C LYS A 47 -7.26 21.72 5.04
N ARG A 48 -6.21 22.05 5.82
CA ARG A 48 -4.83 21.76 5.43
C ARG A 48 -4.54 20.26 5.47
N GLU A 49 -4.05 19.76 4.34
CA GLU A 49 -3.56 18.40 4.22
C GLU A 49 -2.29 18.21 5.07
N PRO A 50 -2.00 17.00 5.58
CA PRO A 50 -0.81 16.70 6.38
C PRO A 50 0.48 16.64 5.52
N VAL A 51 0.68 17.62 4.65
CA VAL A 51 1.85 17.80 3.78
C VAL A 51 2.56 19.12 4.09
N GLY A 52 3.80 19.28 3.63
CA GLY A 52 4.55 20.52 3.83
C GLY A 52 4.76 20.88 5.30
N LEU A 53 4.60 22.15 5.65
CA LEU A 53 4.69 22.65 7.03
C LEU A 53 3.70 21.94 7.97
N GLN A 54 2.45 21.72 7.52
CA GLN A 54 1.42 21.05 8.31
C GLN A 54 1.83 19.60 8.64
N GLY A 55 2.35 18.87 7.65
CA GLY A 55 2.87 17.51 7.85
C GLY A 55 4.06 17.47 8.80
N VAL A 56 4.97 18.43 8.70
CA VAL A 56 6.14 18.54 9.60
C VAL A 56 5.69 18.75 11.05
N PHE A 57 4.80 19.72 11.30
CA PHE A 57 4.31 19.97 12.66
C PHE A 57 3.54 18.76 13.21
N LYS A 58 2.67 18.13 12.42
CA LYS A 58 1.96 16.90 12.83
C LYS A 58 2.87 15.71 13.13
N THR A 59 4.05 15.66 12.52
CA THR A 59 5.03 14.58 12.75
C THR A 59 5.83 14.79 14.04
N VAL A 60 6.07 16.04 14.42
CA VAL A 60 6.87 16.41 15.61
C VAL A 60 6.00 16.51 16.87
N PHE A 61 4.76 17.01 16.74
CA PHE A 61 3.84 17.19 17.85
C PHE A 61 2.84 16.02 17.94
N PRO A 62 2.39 15.63 19.15
CA PRO A 62 2.66 16.28 20.44
C PRO A 62 4.04 15.96 21.01
N ILE A 63 4.66 16.95 21.65
CA ILE A 63 5.91 16.78 22.41
C ILE A 63 5.55 16.62 23.88
N LYS A 64 5.84 15.45 24.45
CA LYS A 64 5.59 15.17 25.86
C LYS A 64 6.87 15.33 26.69
N ASP A 65 6.72 15.69 27.96
CA ASP A 65 7.80 15.61 28.93
C ASP A 65 8.10 14.15 29.32
N PHE A 66 9.22 13.93 30.00
CA PHE A 66 9.68 12.59 30.38
C PHE A 66 8.69 11.82 31.26
N TYR A 67 7.98 12.53 32.14
CA TYR A 67 7.02 11.93 33.07
C TYR A 67 5.58 11.91 32.52
N GLU A 68 5.37 12.36 31.28
CA GLU A 68 4.05 12.57 30.67
C GLU A 68 3.07 13.41 31.52
N THR A 69 3.60 14.34 32.32
CA THR A 69 2.83 15.31 33.12
C THR A 69 2.46 16.55 32.31
N ALA A 70 3.13 16.80 31.19
CA ALA A 70 2.84 17.90 30.29
C ALA A 70 3.03 17.50 28.83
N SER A 71 2.19 18.06 27.96
CA SER A 71 2.28 17.90 26.52
C SER A 71 2.13 19.23 25.83
N LEU A 72 3.03 19.51 24.90
CA LEU A 72 2.88 20.60 23.97
C LEU A 72 2.24 20.05 22.69
N GLU A 73 1.10 20.62 22.31
CA GLU A 73 0.30 20.23 21.16
C GLU A 73 0.35 21.33 20.08
N PHE A 74 0.35 20.92 18.83
CA PHE A 74 0.25 21.83 17.68
C PHE A 74 -1.23 22.07 17.36
N VAL A 75 -1.64 23.34 17.29
CA VAL A 75 -3.02 23.73 16.93
C VAL A 75 -3.06 24.19 15.47
N SER A 76 -2.26 25.21 15.12
CA SER A 76 -2.21 25.76 13.76
C SER A 76 -0.96 26.61 13.55
N TYR A 77 -0.70 27.03 12.31
CA TYR A 77 0.29 28.07 12.00
C TYR A 77 -0.29 29.12 11.06
N ARG A 78 0.25 30.32 11.08
CA ARG A 78 0.01 31.36 10.09
C ARG A 78 1.31 32.01 9.66
N LEU A 79 1.37 32.37 8.39
CA LEU A 79 2.41 33.25 7.85
C LEU A 79 1.90 34.68 7.96
N THR A 80 2.69 35.58 8.53
CA THR A 80 2.38 37.01 8.48
C THR A 80 2.91 37.61 7.19
N GLU A 81 2.51 38.84 6.89
CA GLU A 81 3.05 39.55 5.75
C GLU A 81 4.58 39.77 5.91
N PRO A 82 5.33 39.70 4.80
CA PRO A 82 6.75 40.01 4.81
C PRO A 82 6.96 41.47 5.20
N LYS A 83 8.04 41.74 5.94
CA LYS A 83 8.34 43.09 6.44
C LYS A 83 8.72 44.07 5.33
N TYR A 84 9.28 43.56 4.24
CA TYR A 84 9.80 44.30 3.11
C TYR A 84 9.34 43.63 1.82
N ASP A 85 9.17 44.40 0.76
CA ASP A 85 8.86 43.86 -0.56
C ASP A 85 10.12 43.33 -1.28
N VAL A 86 9.91 42.80 -2.49
CA VAL A 86 10.98 42.22 -3.31
C VAL A 86 12.03 43.26 -3.71
N GLU A 87 11.62 44.48 -4.07
CA GLU A 87 12.52 45.54 -4.54
C GLU A 87 13.40 46.09 -3.42
N GLU A 88 12.83 46.27 -2.23
CA GLU A 88 13.55 46.66 -1.01
C GLU A 88 14.55 45.58 -0.60
N CYS A 89 14.17 44.30 -0.66
CA CYS A 89 15.07 43.19 -0.36
C CYS A 89 16.26 43.13 -1.31
N LEU A 90 16.04 43.34 -2.61
CA LEU A 90 17.11 43.42 -3.62
C LEU A 90 18.06 44.59 -3.34
N THR A 91 17.53 45.79 -3.11
CA THR A 91 18.33 47.02 -2.94
C THR A 91 19.13 47.01 -1.64
N ARG A 92 18.55 46.46 -0.56
CA ARG A 92 19.17 46.47 0.78
C ARG A 92 19.97 45.21 1.10
N GLY A 93 20.06 44.23 0.19
CA GLY A 93 20.80 43.00 0.48
C GLY A 93 20.10 42.06 1.46
N MET A 94 18.77 42.12 1.58
CA MET A 94 17.99 41.34 2.56
C MET A 94 17.32 40.12 1.92
N THR A 95 16.86 39.17 2.75
CA THR A 95 16.08 38.02 2.29
C THR A 95 14.60 38.37 2.28
N TYR A 96 13.89 38.05 1.19
CA TYR A 96 12.43 38.21 1.11
C TYR A 96 11.76 37.04 1.84
N ALA A 97 11.24 37.29 3.04
CA ALA A 97 10.71 36.26 3.94
C ALA A 97 9.53 36.74 4.77
N ALA A 98 8.68 35.79 5.17
CA ALA A 98 7.55 36.01 6.05
C ALA A 98 7.78 35.35 7.43
N PRO A 99 7.50 36.05 8.54
CA PRO A 99 7.42 35.45 9.87
C PRO A 99 6.36 34.34 9.94
N ILE A 100 6.74 33.18 10.46
CA ILE A 100 5.83 32.10 10.82
C ILE A 100 5.49 32.23 12.30
N LYS A 101 4.19 32.27 12.59
CA LYS A 101 3.65 32.14 13.94
C LYS A 101 2.92 30.82 14.07
N VAL A 102 3.20 30.10 15.15
CA VAL A 102 2.61 28.79 15.44
C VAL A 102 1.80 28.91 16.72
N THR A 103 0.54 28.51 16.66
CA THR A 103 -0.32 28.38 17.83
C THR A 103 -0.10 27.00 18.43
N VAL A 104 0.42 26.98 19.65
CA VAL A 104 0.67 25.76 20.42
C VAL A 104 -0.17 25.77 21.68
N ARG A 105 -0.54 24.57 22.13
CA ARG A 105 -1.32 24.36 23.35
C ARG A 105 -0.52 23.52 24.32
N LEU A 106 -0.21 24.07 25.48
CA LEU A 106 0.37 23.34 26.60
C LEU A 106 -0.76 22.75 27.45
N VAL A 107 -0.82 21.42 27.52
CA VAL A 107 -1.71 20.67 28.39
C VAL A 107 -0.88 20.13 29.55
N VAL A 108 -1.27 20.45 30.78
CA VAL A 108 -0.64 19.95 32.01
C VAL A 108 -1.64 19.05 32.72
N TRP A 109 -1.21 17.86 33.10
CA TRP A 109 -2.00 16.89 33.84
C TRP A 109 -1.63 16.88 35.32
N ASP A 110 -2.63 16.62 36.15
CA ASP A 110 -2.45 16.15 37.51
C ASP A 110 -2.52 14.62 37.48
N VAL A 111 -1.41 13.97 37.80
CA VAL A 111 -1.29 12.51 37.74
C VAL A 111 -1.37 11.98 39.17
N ASN A 112 -2.47 11.33 39.50
CA ASN A 112 -2.59 10.62 40.77
C ASN A 112 -2.17 9.15 40.57
N GLU A 113 -0.99 8.80 41.05
CA GLU A 113 -0.39 7.47 40.89
C GLU A 113 -1.24 6.35 41.54
N GLU A 114 -2.00 6.66 42.60
CA GLU A 114 -2.83 5.68 43.31
C GLU A 114 -4.11 5.31 42.55
N ALA A 115 -4.71 6.28 41.85
CA ALA A 115 -5.97 6.10 41.13
C ALA A 115 -5.81 5.78 39.63
N ARG A 116 -4.57 5.85 39.09
CA ARG A 116 -4.26 5.77 37.64
C ARG A 116 -5.12 6.71 36.78
N THR A 117 -5.61 7.80 37.35
CA THR A 117 -6.40 8.81 36.65
C THR A 117 -5.52 10.00 36.29
N ARG A 118 -5.70 10.49 35.06
CA ARG A 118 -5.05 11.71 34.56
C ARG A 118 -6.11 12.78 34.40
N ASN A 119 -6.08 13.80 35.23
CA ASN A 119 -6.99 14.93 35.13
C ASN A 119 -6.27 16.13 34.53
N ILE A 120 -6.95 16.87 33.66
CA ILE A 120 -6.37 18.09 33.08
C ILE A 120 -6.30 19.15 34.18
N LYS A 121 -5.09 19.54 34.57
CA LYS A 121 -4.84 20.59 35.57
C LYS A 121 -4.92 21.97 34.95
N ALA A 122 -4.29 22.14 33.79
CA ALA A 122 -4.26 23.43 33.10
C ALA A 122 -4.11 23.23 31.59
N VAL A 123 -4.73 24.12 30.83
CA VAL A 123 -4.55 24.24 29.39
C VAL A 123 -4.20 25.68 29.10
N LYS A 124 -3.08 25.91 28.43
CA LYS A 124 -2.65 27.24 27.99
C LYS A 124 -2.33 27.21 26.50
N GLU A 125 -3.12 27.93 25.73
CA GLU A 125 -2.89 28.12 24.31
C GLU A 125 -2.18 29.46 24.07
N GLN A 126 -1.13 29.46 23.26
CA GLN A 126 -0.36 30.65 22.95
C GLN A 126 0.18 30.61 21.53
N GLU A 127 0.13 31.77 20.87
CA GLU A 127 0.81 31.98 19.61
C GLU A 127 2.27 32.38 19.85
N VAL A 128 3.19 31.63 19.24
CA VAL A 128 4.63 31.81 19.38
C VAL A 128 5.24 32.11 18.02
N TYR A 129 6.14 33.08 17.96
CA TYR A 129 6.97 33.31 16.78
C TYR A 129 7.98 32.17 16.63
N PHE A 130 7.95 31.49 15.49
CA PHE A 130 8.74 30.28 15.26
C PHE A 130 9.99 30.56 14.42
N GLY A 131 9.95 31.59 13.55
CA GLY A 131 11.05 31.96 12.66
C GLY A 131 10.53 32.67 11.42
N GLU A 132 11.42 32.90 10.45
CA GLU A 132 11.05 33.43 9.13
C GLU A 132 11.22 32.34 8.07
N ILE A 133 10.37 32.36 7.05
CA ILE A 133 10.48 31.50 5.88
C ILE A 133 10.60 32.34 4.61
N PRO A 134 11.63 32.10 3.76
CA PRO A 134 11.73 32.80 2.48
C PRO A 134 10.48 32.61 1.65
N LEU A 135 10.00 33.65 0.97
CA LEU A 135 8.85 33.57 0.09
C LEU A 135 9.31 33.48 -1.37
N MET A 136 8.54 32.73 -2.17
CA MET A 136 8.75 32.65 -3.61
C MET A 136 8.12 33.87 -4.28
N THR A 137 8.85 34.46 -5.23
CA THR A 137 8.35 35.57 -6.05
C THR A 137 7.35 35.07 -7.11
N GLU A 138 6.67 36.00 -7.79
CA GLU A 138 5.80 35.67 -8.92
C GLU A 138 6.53 34.99 -10.08
N ASN A 139 7.86 35.10 -10.16
CA ASN A 139 8.66 34.49 -11.22
C ASN A 139 9.16 33.08 -10.86
N GLY A 140 8.83 32.57 -9.67
CA GLY A 140 9.32 31.26 -9.20
C GLY A 140 10.74 31.30 -8.62
N THR A 141 11.21 32.48 -8.22
CA THR A 141 12.55 32.71 -7.65
C THR A 141 12.47 33.08 -6.17
N PHE A 142 13.61 33.14 -5.50
CA PHE A 142 13.75 33.57 -4.11
C PHE A 142 14.79 34.68 -4.00
N ILE A 143 14.51 35.71 -3.21
CA ILE A 143 15.53 36.72 -2.88
C ILE A 143 16.21 36.31 -1.58
N ILE A 144 17.47 35.89 -1.66
CA ILE A 144 18.30 35.50 -0.53
C ILE A 144 19.49 36.45 -0.44
N ASN A 145 19.58 37.21 0.66
CA ASN A 145 20.60 38.23 0.87
C ASN A 145 20.73 39.19 -0.33
N GLY A 146 19.59 39.69 -0.82
CA GLY A 146 19.47 40.60 -1.98
C GLY A 146 19.84 40.01 -3.33
N THR A 147 20.07 38.70 -3.40
CA THR A 147 20.36 38.00 -4.66
C THR A 147 19.19 37.12 -5.04
N GLU A 148 18.75 37.20 -6.28
CA GLU A 148 17.74 36.31 -6.83
C GLU A 148 18.33 34.91 -7.07
N ARG A 149 17.63 33.88 -6.57
CA ARG A 149 18.04 32.48 -6.63
C ARG A 149 16.89 31.60 -7.09
N VAL A 150 17.24 30.50 -7.72
CA VAL A 150 16.29 29.46 -8.15
C VAL A 150 16.64 28.16 -7.43
N ILE A 151 15.61 27.44 -6.97
CA ILE A 151 15.77 26.09 -6.45
C ILE A 151 15.60 25.11 -7.62
N VAL A 152 16.61 24.28 -7.84
CA VAL A 152 16.59 23.27 -8.91
C VAL A 152 15.98 21.99 -8.35
N SER A 153 15.00 21.44 -9.06
CA SER A 153 14.43 20.14 -8.74
C SER A 153 15.52 19.06 -8.80
N GLN A 154 15.68 18.34 -7.70
CA GLN A 154 16.64 17.23 -7.64
C GLN A 154 15.96 15.93 -8.03
N LEU A 155 16.64 15.12 -8.84
CA LEU A 155 16.25 13.75 -9.10
C LEU A 155 17.05 12.83 -8.16
N HIS A 156 16.35 12.16 -7.25
CA HIS A 156 16.92 11.15 -6.39
C HIS A 156 16.21 9.80 -6.60
N ARG A 157 16.84 8.71 -6.17
CA ARG A 157 16.19 7.39 -6.17
C ARG A 157 15.00 7.43 -5.21
N SER A 158 13.88 6.85 -5.61
CA SER A 158 12.73 6.68 -4.72
C SER A 158 13.09 5.76 -3.56
N PRO A 159 12.47 5.93 -2.38
CA PRO A 159 12.51 4.91 -1.35
C PRO A 159 11.93 3.59 -1.88
N GLY A 160 12.46 2.48 -1.40
CA GLY A 160 12.00 1.15 -1.82
C GLY A 160 13.12 0.12 -1.82
N VAL A 161 12.79 -1.06 -2.36
CA VAL A 161 13.72 -2.17 -2.54
C VAL A 161 14.11 -2.24 -4.01
N PHE A 162 15.41 -2.22 -4.25
CA PHE A 162 15.99 -2.31 -5.59
C PHE A 162 16.75 -3.62 -5.71
N PHE A 163 16.51 -4.35 -6.78
CA PHE A 163 17.28 -5.54 -7.15
C PHE A 163 18.10 -5.21 -8.38
N ASP A 164 19.38 -5.53 -8.34
CA ASP A 164 20.29 -5.21 -9.44
C ASP A 164 21.39 -6.27 -9.54
N GLN A 165 22.06 -6.26 -10.67
CA GLN A 165 23.16 -7.18 -11.00
C GLN A 165 24.42 -6.38 -11.26
N ASP A 166 25.55 -6.85 -10.77
CA ASP A 166 26.82 -6.18 -11.06
C ASP A 166 27.14 -6.31 -12.55
N GLN A 167 27.07 -5.18 -13.27
CA GLN A 167 27.38 -5.10 -14.70
C GLN A 167 28.89 -5.01 -14.97
N VAL A 168 29.71 -4.89 -13.93
CA VAL A 168 31.16 -4.87 -14.09
C VAL A 168 31.59 -6.24 -14.58
N LYS A 169 32.35 -6.23 -15.69
CA LYS A 169 32.94 -7.39 -16.39
C LYS A 169 33.12 -8.56 -15.43
N PRO A 170 32.63 -9.75 -15.79
CA PRO A 170 32.68 -10.89 -14.91
C PRO A 170 34.05 -10.97 -14.26
N HIS A 171 34.08 -10.95 -12.93
CA HIS A 171 35.29 -11.35 -12.22
C HIS A 171 35.74 -12.68 -12.83
N GLY A 172 37.05 -12.93 -12.94
CA GLY A 172 37.72 -13.87 -13.87
C GLY A 172 37.19 -15.31 -14.07
N GLY A 173 36.01 -15.67 -13.55
CA GLY A 173 35.21 -16.87 -13.85
C GLY A 173 33.74 -16.63 -14.28
N GLY A 174 33.34 -15.49 -14.85
CA GLY A 174 32.02 -15.40 -15.54
C GLY A 174 30.79 -15.19 -14.65
N LYS A 175 30.94 -15.25 -13.32
CA LYS A 175 29.83 -15.25 -12.37
C LYS A 175 29.24 -13.85 -12.16
N ILE A 176 27.92 -13.75 -12.30
CA ILE A 176 27.14 -12.53 -12.06
C ILE A 176 26.82 -12.44 -10.56
N PHE A 177 27.03 -11.26 -9.97
CA PHE A 177 26.65 -11.00 -8.57
C PHE A 177 25.32 -10.26 -8.53
N TYR A 178 24.37 -10.83 -7.79
CA TYR A 178 23.11 -10.17 -7.48
C TYR A 178 23.24 -9.42 -6.16
N TYR A 179 22.63 -8.25 -6.10
CA TYR A 179 22.50 -7.50 -4.87
C TYR A 179 21.10 -6.89 -4.75
N SER A 180 20.65 -6.70 -3.52
CA SER A 180 19.44 -5.94 -3.25
C SER A 180 19.75 -4.78 -2.32
N ARG A 181 19.06 -3.66 -2.50
CA ARG A 181 19.28 -2.43 -1.73
C ARG A 181 17.94 -1.89 -1.25
N ILE A 182 17.83 -1.71 0.05
CA ILE A 182 16.71 -1.06 0.70
C ILE A 182 17.09 0.40 0.95
N ILE A 183 16.40 1.31 0.25
CA ILE A 183 16.53 2.75 0.42
C ILE A 183 15.33 3.23 1.23
N PRO A 184 15.51 3.61 2.52
CA PRO A 184 14.42 4.19 3.29
C PRO A 184 14.20 5.65 2.88
N TYR A 185 13.00 6.17 3.19
CA TYR A 185 12.75 7.62 3.09
C TYR A 185 13.62 8.43 4.04
N ARG A 186 13.87 7.88 5.25
CA ARG A 186 14.78 8.44 6.24
C ARG A 186 15.46 7.30 7.00
N GLY A 187 16.77 7.43 7.21
CA GLY A 187 17.56 6.46 8.00
C GLY A 187 18.62 5.74 7.17
N SER A 188 19.11 4.63 7.73
CA SER A 188 20.25 3.90 7.19
C SER A 188 19.88 3.02 6.01
N TRP A 189 20.75 2.99 5.00
CA TRP A 189 20.59 2.10 3.84
C TRP A 189 21.01 0.68 4.20
N ILE A 190 20.28 -0.31 3.72
CA ILE A 190 20.59 -1.74 3.93
C ILE A 190 20.83 -2.37 2.58
N ASP A 191 22.05 -2.86 2.37
CA ASP A 191 22.47 -3.52 1.13
C ASP A 191 22.72 -5.00 1.40
N PHE A 192 22.12 -5.90 0.62
CA PHE A 192 22.41 -7.33 0.59
C PHE A 192 23.17 -7.68 -0.66
N GLU A 193 24.20 -8.51 -0.55
CA GLU A 193 25.02 -8.91 -1.70
C GLU A 193 25.55 -10.33 -1.52
N PHE A 194 25.65 -11.06 -2.63
CA PHE A 194 26.34 -12.34 -2.68
C PHE A 194 27.84 -12.14 -2.92
N ASP A 195 28.66 -13.03 -2.34
CA ASP A 195 30.08 -13.12 -2.68
C ASP A 195 30.36 -14.19 -3.75
N GLN A 196 31.63 -14.41 -4.07
CA GLN A 196 32.07 -15.42 -5.04
C GLN A 196 31.68 -16.86 -4.65
N LYS A 197 31.49 -17.11 -3.35
CA LYS A 197 31.18 -18.41 -2.76
C LYS A 197 29.68 -18.61 -2.50
N ASP A 198 28.82 -17.75 -3.04
CA ASP A 198 27.36 -17.73 -2.80
C ASP A 198 26.98 -17.54 -1.33
N LEU A 199 27.86 -16.90 -0.55
CA LEU A 199 27.53 -16.48 0.81
C LEU A 199 26.87 -15.11 0.76
N LEU A 200 25.73 -15.00 1.45
CA LEU A 200 24.95 -13.78 1.50
C LEU A 200 25.42 -12.87 2.65
N TYR A 201 25.77 -11.63 2.31
CA TYR A 201 26.22 -10.59 3.22
C TYR A 201 25.25 -9.41 3.26
N VAL A 202 25.29 -8.67 4.36
CA VAL A 202 24.61 -7.38 4.49
C VAL A 202 25.60 -6.28 4.85
N ARG A 203 25.33 -5.06 4.38
CA ARG A 203 25.99 -3.82 4.77
C ARG A 203 24.93 -2.81 5.21
N ILE A 204 25.17 -2.17 6.35
CA ILE A 204 24.36 -1.06 6.84
C ILE A 204 25.16 0.22 6.60
N ASP A 205 24.58 1.22 5.94
CA ASP A 205 25.23 2.50 5.56
C ASP A 205 26.55 2.32 4.80
N ARG A 206 26.61 1.31 3.91
CA ARG A 206 27.80 0.97 3.13
C ARG A 206 29.06 0.74 3.98
N ARG A 207 28.88 0.35 5.25
CA ARG A 207 29.98 -0.05 6.15
C ARG A 207 30.46 -1.47 5.82
N ARG A 208 31.20 -2.08 6.76
CA ARG A 208 31.78 -3.42 6.63
C ARG A 208 30.72 -4.48 6.31
N LYS A 209 31.07 -5.42 5.43
CA LYS A 209 30.32 -6.67 5.17
C LYS A 209 30.19 -7.50 6.44
N ILE A 210 28.97 -7.87 6.81
CA ILE A 210 28.67 -8.84 7.86
C ILE A 210 27.76 -9.95 7.30
N PRO A 211 27.86 -11.20 7.75
CA PRO A 211 26.96 -12.26 7.29
C PRO A 211 25.50 -11.90 7.58
N VAL A 212 24.58 -12.19 6.64
CA VAL A 212 23.14 -11.88 6.83
C VAL A 212 22.56 -12.54 8.07
N THR A 213 23.04 -13.73 8.42
CA THR A 213 22.62 -14.45 9.62
C THR A 213 22.86 -13.67 10.91
N VAL A 214 23.82 -12.74 10.95
CA VAL A 214 24.05 -11.85 12.10
C VAL A 214 22.88 -10.86 12.27
N LEU A 215 22.44 -10.26 11.17
CA LEU A 215 21.28 -9.36 11.18
C LEU A 215 20.00 -10.11 11.57
N LEU A 216 19.78 -11.30 11.01
CA LEU A 216 18.60 -12.11 11.32
C LEU A 216 18.58 -12.56 12.79
N ARG A 217 19.74 -12.94 13.35
CA ARG A 217 19.85 -13.25 14.79
C ARG A 217 19.61 -12.02 15.67
N ALA A 218 20.02 -10.83 15.22
CA ALA A 218 19.70 -9.59 15.94
C ALA A 218 18.19 -9.30 15.96
N LEU A 219 17.47 -9.70 14.91
CA LEU A 219 16.00 -9.71 14.84
C LEU A 219 15.33 -10.85 15.63
N LYS A 220 16.09 -11.56 16.47
CA LYS A 220 15.63 -12.65 17.36
C LYS A 220 15.28 -13.97 16.68
N TYR A 221 15.63 -14.16 15.41
CA TYR A 221 15.51 -15.49 14.78
C TYR A 221 16.60 -16.45 15.28
N THR A 222 16.17 -17.67 15.59
CA THR A 222 17.03 -18.81 15.93
C THR A 222 17.56 -19.50 14.67
N GLY A 223 18.60 -20.33 14.83
CA GLY A 223 19.14 -21.08 13.69
C GLY A 223 18.13 -22.05 13.08
N GLU A 224 17.29 -22.67 13.90
CA GLU A 224 16.25 -23.62 13.46
C GLU A 224 15.16 -22.92 12.66
N GLU A 225 14.64 -21.79 13.13
CA GLU A 225 13.64 -20.99 12.42
C GLU A 225 14.15 -20.50 11.06
N LEU A 226 15.44 -20.10 11.00
CA LEU A 226 16.04 -19.68 9.73
C LEU A 226 16.19 -20.84 8.76
N LEU A 227 16.58 -22.02 9.24
CA LEU A 227 16.63 -23.21 8.39
C LEU A 227 15.23 -23.60 7.90
N ASP A 228 14.23 -23.51 8.77
CA ASP A 228 12.84 -23.82 8.43
C ASP A 228 12.26 -22.86 7.38
N PHE A 229 12.59 -21.57 7.48
CA PHE A 229 12.09 -20.56 6.56
C PHE A 229 12.72 -20.66 5.16
N PHE A 230 14.03 -20.92 5.10
CA PHE A 230 14.78 -20.88 3.83
C PHE A 230 15.00 -22.23 3.16
N TYR A 231 14.76 -23.35 3.86
CA TYR A 231 14.99 -24.69 3.32
C TYR A 231 13.76 -25.58 3.49
N ASN A 232 13.52 -26.40 2.47
CA ASN A 232 12.51 -27.45 2.57
C ASN A 232 12.97 -28.50 3.58
N LYS A 233 12.11 -28.81 4.56
CA LYS A 233 12.31 -29.93 5.48
C LYS A 233 11.72 -31.19 4.89
N GLU A 234 12.36 -32.31 5.15
CA GLU A 234 11.85 -33.61 4.79
C GLU A 234 11.65 -34.45 6.05
N THR A 235 10.45 -34.99 6.22
CA THR A 235 10.12 -35.83 7.37
C THR A 235 10.55 -37.26 7.09
N ILE A 236 11.51 -37.76 7.88
CA ILE A 236 11.94 -39.16 7.82
C ILE A 236 11.29 -39.92 8.97
N LEU A 237 10.35 -40.81 8.67
CA LEU A 237 9.73 -41.68 9.66
C LEU A 237 10.62 -42.90 9.91
N ASN A 238 10.94 -43.18 11.17
CA ASN A 238 11.65 -44.39 11.58
C ASN A 238 10.64 -45.42 12.07
N HIS A 239 10.50 -46.53 11.35
CA HIS A 239 9.70 -47.68 11.77
C HIS A 239 10.58 -48.92 11.89
N LYS A 240 10.72 -49.45 13.11
CA LYS A 240 11.49 -50.68 13.41
C LYS A 240 12.92 -50.66 12.84
N GLY A 241 13.61 -49.53 12.94
CA GLY A 241 14.98 -49.38 12.45
C GLY A 241 15.09 -49.16 10.93
N LYS A 242 13.97 -48.97 10.23
CA LYS A 242 13.92 -48.60 8.81
C LYS A 242 13.41 -47.18 8.65
N PHE A 243 14.19 -46.36 7.95
CA PHE A 243 13.79 -45.00 7.55
C PHE A 243 12.86 -45.10 6.32
N LEU A 244 11.59 -44.73 6.48
CA LEU A 244 10.51 -44.97 5.51
C LEU A 244 10.59 -44.11 4.25
N LYS A 245 11.40 -43.04 4.24
CA LYS A 245 11.63 -42.22 3.04
C LYS A 245 12.20 -43.04 1.86
N THR A 246 12.90 -44.14 2.16
CA THR A 246 13.50 -45.01 1.15
C THR A 246 12.46 -45.84 0.36
N LEU A 247 11.20 -45.89 0.80
CA LEU A 247 10.15 -46.76 0.21
C LEU A 247 8.97 -46.00 -0.44
N SER A 248 8.80 -44.70 -0.19
CA SER A 248 7.73 -43.93 -0.83
C SER A 248 8.10 -43.59 -2.28
N LYS A 249 7.29 -44.04 -3.23
CA LYS A 249 7.33 -43.57 -4.61
C LYS A 249 6.27 -42.50 -4.79
N GLU A 250 6.63 -41.42 -5.48
CA GLU A 250 5.64 -40.45 -5.93
C GLU A 250 4.69 -41.16 -6.91
N VAL A 251 3.39 -41.07 -6.64
CA VAL A 251 2.34 -41.64 -7.48
C VAL A 251 2.33 -40.87 -8.80
N LYS A 252 2.67 -41.53 -9.90
CA LYS A 252 2.78 -40.93 -11.23
C LYS A 252 1.73 -41.55 -12.16
N GLY A 253 0.80 -40.71 -12.59
CA GLY A 253 -0.19 -41.07 -13.60
C GLY A 253 -1.41 -41.79 -13.05
N ARG A 254 -2.40 -41.95 -13.92
CA ARG A 254 -3.75 -42.44 -13.61
C ARG A 254 -3.77 -43.84 -12.98
N ASP A 255 -2.95 -44.76 -13.48
CA ASP A 255 -2.98 -46.16 -13.04
C ASP A 255 -2.54 -46.35 -11.57
N GLU A 256 -1.53 -45.59 -11.14
CA GLU A 256 -1.08 -45.64 -9.75
C GLU A 256 -2.10 -44.96 -8.81
N ILE A 257 -2.79 -43.91 -9.28
CA ILE A 257 -3.90 -43.27 -8.55
C ILE A 257 -5.06 -44.24 -8.39
N LYS A 258 -5.46 -44.94 -9.47
CA LYS A 258 -6.50 -45.98 -9.44
C LYS A 258 -6.16 -47.07 -8.41
N GLN A 259 -4.93 -47.57 -8.45
CA GLN A 259 -4.51 -48.65 -7.55
C GLN A 259 -4.62 -48.23 -6.07
N VAL A 260 -4.17 -47.02 -5.73
CA VAL A 260 -4.29 -46.49 -4.37
C VAL A 260 -5.75 -46.28 -3.99
N ALA A 261 -6.55 -45.68 -4.87
CA ALA A 261 -7.97 -45.41 -4.64
C ALA A 261 -8.78 -46.70 -4.42
N SER A 262 -8.56 -47.74 -5.24
CA SER A 262 -9.21 -49.05 -5.07
C SER A 262 -8.86 -49.71 -3.73
N ILE A 263 -7.59 -49.69 -3.34
CA ILE A 263 -7.16 -50.26 -2.04
C ILE A 263 -7.84 -49.52 -0.88
N SER A 264 -7.89 -48.19 -0.95
CA SER A 264 -8.57 -47.35 0.04
C SER A 264 -10.08 -47.58 0.07
N ALA A 265 -10.69 -47.90 -1.06
CA ALA A 265 -12.10 -48.26 -1.20
C ALA A 265 -12.38 -49.77 -0.99
N ASN A 266 -11.60 -50.44 -0.13
CA ASN A 266 -11.78 -51.87 0.18
C ASN A 266 -11.70 -52.81 -1.04
N ASN A 267 -10.76 -52.54 -1.95
CA ASN A 267 -10.55 -53.22 -3.23
C ASN A 267 -11.71 -53.08 -4.22
N ASP A 268 -12.45 -51.98 -4.16
CA ASP A 268 -13.44 -51.63 -5.17
C ASP A 268 -12.77 -51.00 -6.40
N GLU A 269 -12.73 -51.73 -7.51
CA GLU A 269 -12.13 -51.25 -8.77
C GLU A 269 -12.96 -50.13 -9.42
N THR A 270 -14.29 -50.19 -9.28
CA THR A 270 -15.20 -49.18 -9.86
C THR A 270 -15.03 -47.82 -9.21
N ILE A 271 -14.96 -47.77 -7.88
CA ILE A 271 -14.68 -46.52 -7.14
C ILE A 271 -13.27 -46.02 -7.46
N GLY A 272 -12.30 -46.92 -7.59
CA GLY A 272 -10.94 -46.55 -7.96
C GLY A 272 -10.82 -45.90 -9.34
N ASP A 273 -11.56 -46.41 -10.34
CA ASP A 273 -11.63 -45.81 -11.67
C ASP A 273 -12.27 -44.41 -11.63
N ILE A 274 -13.39 -44.24 -10.94
CA ILE A 274 -14.08 -42.95 -10.81
C ILE A 274 -13.16 -41.89 -10.16
N ILE A 275 -12.46 -42.25 -9.08
CA ILE A 275 -11.54 -41.35 -8.39
C ILE A 275 -10.33 -41.02 -9.27
N ALA A 276 -9.81 -41.99 -10.02
CA ALA A 276 -8.68 -41.75 -10.93
C ALA A 276 -9.05 -40.81 -12.08
N ASP A 277 -10.23 -40.99 -12.68
CA ASP A 277 -10.74 -40.13 -13.75
C ASP A 277 -11.02 -38.71 -13.22
N ALA A 278 -11.59 -38.60 -12.01
CA ALA A 278 -11.81 -37.32 -11.37
C ALA A 278 -10.47 -36.60 -11.10
N MET A 279 -9.49 -37.28 -10.50
CA MET A 279 -8.14 -36.74 -10.22
C MET A 279 -7.39 -36.32 -11.49
N GLU A 280 -7.50 -37.08 -12.57
CA GLU A 280 -6.87 -36.73 -13.85
C GLU A 280 -7.47 -35.44 -14.43
N LYS A 281 -8.77 -35.24 -14.27
CA LYS A 281 -9.49 -34.09 -14.81
C LYS A 281 -9.37 -32.83 -13.95
N VAL A 282 -9.32 -32.94 -12.61
CA VAL A 282 -9.16 -31.79 -11.69
C VAL A 282 -7.69 -31.37 -11.51
N GLY A 283 -6.74 -32.27 -11.78
CA GLY A 283 -5.31 -32.02 -11.63
C GLY A 283 -4.80 -32.14 -10.20
N LYS A 284 -3.47 -32.03 -10.01
CA LYS A 284 -2.80 -32.26 -8.71
C LYS A 284 -3.33 -31.38 -7.55
N ASP A 285 -3.82 -30.19 -7.86
CA ASP A 285 -4.30 -29.21 -6.89
C ASP A 285 -5.84 -29.09 -6.85
N GLY A 286 -6.55 -30.00 -7.52
CA GLY A 286 -8.00 -30.04 -7.54
C GLY A 286 -8.61 -30.57 -6.25
N VAL A 287 -9.76 -30.04 -5.87
CA VAL A 287 -10.52 -30.49 -4.70
C VAL A 287 -11.59 -31.47 -5.15
N ILE A 288 -11.67 -32.64 -4.51
CA ILE A 288 -12.73 -33.62 -4.72
C ILE A 288 -13.53 -33.74 -3.43
N THR A 289 -14.82 -33.44 -3.51
CA THR A 289 -15.78 -33.62 -2.41
C THR A 289 -16.60 -34.87 -2.69
N VAL A 290 -16.79 -35.70 -1.66
CA VAL A 290 -17.62 -36.91 -1.74
C VAL A 290 -18.85 -36.70 -0.87
N GLU A 291 -20.02 -36.82 -1.46
CA GLU A 291 -21.31 -36.70 -0.77
C GLU A 291 -22.11 -38.00 -0.85
N GLU A 292 -22.85 -38.31 0.21
CA GLU A 292 -23.70 -39.50 0.26
C GLU A 292 -25.03 -39.19 -0.42
N SER A 293 -25.34 -39.89 -1.51
CA SER A 293 -26.62 -39.78 -2.21
C SER A 293 -27.54 -40.96 -1.91
N LYS A 294 -28.86 -40.77 -2.06
CA LYS A 294 -29.85 -41.85 -1.94
C LYS A 294 -30.04 -42.65 -3.25
N GLY A 295 -29.27 -42.33 -4.28
CA GLY A 295 -29.29 -43.02 -5.57
C GLY A 295 -28.54 -44.34 -5.54
N LEU A 296 -28.78 -45.19 -6.54
CA LEU A 296 -28.04 -46.44 -6.75
C LEU A 296 -26.83 -46.27 -7.69
N GLU A 297 -26.74 -45.13 -8.39
CA GLU A 297 -25.69 -44.84 -9.35
C GLU A 297 -24.71 -43.80 -8.79
N PHE A 298 -23.44 -43.95 -9.15
CA PHE A 298 -22.41 -42.95 -8.86
C PHE A 298 -22.47 -41.86 -9.91
N GLU A 299 -22.64 -40.62 -9.47
CA GLU A 299 -22.60 -39.44 -10.33
C GLU A 299 -21.32 -38.66 -10.07
N THR A 300 -20.75 -38.05 -11.11
CA THR A 300 -19.57 -37.19 -11.01
C THR A 300 -19.88 -35.88 -11.70
N GLU A 301 -20.04 -34.83 -10.91
CA GLU A 301 -20.21 -33.46 -11.41
C GLU A 301 -18.87 -32.74 -11.44
N TYR A 302 -18.60 -32.04 -12.53
CA TYR A 302 -17.39 -31.23 -12.69
C TYR A 302 -17.79 -29.76 -12.71
N VAL A 303 -17.30 -29.01 -11.73
CA VAL A 303 -17.49 -27.56 -11.68
C VAL A 303 -16.20 -26.88 -12.13
N GLU A 304 -16.20 -26.32 -13.34
CA GLU A 304 -15.12 -25.44 -13.78
C GLU A 304 -15.24 -24.11 -13.03
N GLY A 305 -14.31 -23.85 -12.11
CA GLY A 305 -14.36 -22.65 -11.28
C GLY A 305 -13.37 -22.70 -10.13
N MET A 306 -13.56 -21.78 -9.19
CA MET A 306 -12.75 -21.66 -7.98
C MET A 306 -13.67 -21.69 -6.78
N GLN A 307 -13.36 -22.53 -5.80
CA GLN A 307 -14.05 -22.58 -4.52
C GLN A 307 -13.18 -21.91 -3.45
N PHE A 308 -13.80 -21.12 -2.59
CA PHE A 308 -13.15 -20.49 -1.45
C PHE A 308 -13.80 -20.99 -0.16
N ASP A 309 -13.01 -21.11 0.92
CA ASP A 309 -13.51 -21.51 2.25
C ASP A 309 -14.36 -20.43 2.94
N ARG A 310 -14.62 -19.30 2.26
CA ARG A 310 -15.32 -18.13 2.81
C ARG A 310 -16.62 -17.90 2.05
N GLY A 311 -17.74 -17.97 2.77
CA GLY A 311 -19.07 -17.69 2.26
C GLY A 311 -19.42 -16.19 2.25
N TYR A 312 -20.71 -15.90 2.03
CA TYR A 312 -21.25 -14.53 2.05
C TYR A 312 -21.04 -13.87 3.42
N ILE A 313 -20.66 -12.58 3.42
CA ILE A 313 -20.40 -11.81 4.64
C ILE A 313 -21.70 -11.52 5.42
N SER A 314 -22.85 -11.53 4.74
CA SER A 314 -24.15 -11.26 5.35
C SER A 314 -25.22 -12.20 4.83
N ALA A 315 -26.04 -12.76 5.74
CA ALA A 315 -27.19 -13.59 5.39
C ALA A 315 -28.25 -12.84 4.55
N TYR A 316 -28.25 -11.50 4.57
CA TYR A 316 -29.12 -10.71 3.68
C TYR A 316 -28.74 -10.83 2.20
N PHE A 317 -27.60 -11.45 1.88
CA PHE A 317 -27.20 -11.72 0.51
C PHE A 317 -27.72 -13.05 -0.05
N ILE A 318 -28.39 -13.86 0.76
CA ILE A 318 -29.02 -15.12 0.32
C ILE A 318 -30.09 -14.83 -0.74
N THR A 319 -30.07 -15.62 -1.82
CA THR A 319 -31.06 -15.57 -2.90
C THR A 319 -31.92 -16.83 -2.95
N ASP A 320 -31.41 -17.95 -2.43
CA ASP A 320 -32.13 -19.20 -2.21
C ASP A 320 -32.23 -19.47 -0.71
N PRO A 321 -33.37 -19.13 -0.08
CA PRO A 321 -33.59 -19.35 1.35
C PRO A 321 -33.76 -20.83 1.74
N GLU A 322 -34.09 -21.73 0.81
CA GLU A 322 -34.29 -23.15 1.10
C GLU A 322 -32.93 -23.85 1.29
N HIS A 323 -31.97 -23.54 0.42
CA HIS A 323 -30.62 -24.11 0.47
C HIS A 323 -29.63 -23.24 1.26
N MET A 324 -30.05 -22.04 1.72
CA MET A 324 -29.19 -21.05 2.36
C MET A 324 -28.03 -20.60 1.46
N GLU A 325 -28.32 -20.40 0.17
CA GLU A 325 -27.32 -20.09 -0.85
C GLU A 325 -27.51 -18.70 -1.47
N ALA A 326 -26.41 -18.13 -1.94
CA ALA A 326 -26.40 -16.90 -2.70
C ALA A 326 -25.90 -17.17 -4.12
N VAL A 327 -26.84 -17.25 -5.05
CA VAL A 327 -26.62 -17.57 -6.47
C VAL A 327 -26.78 -16.29 -7.28
N ILE A 328 -25.71 -15.90 -7.98
CA ILE A 328 -25.73 -14.77 -8.91
C ILE A 328 -25.21 -15.23 -10.26
N ASN A 329 -26.02 -15.07 -11.30
CA ASN A 329 -25.66 -15.42 -12.67
C ASN A 329 -24.99 -14.23 -13.36
N GLU A 330 -23.87 -14.47 -14.04
CA GLU A 330 -23.10 -13.47 -14.79
C GLU A 330 -22.83 -12.14 -14.04
N PRO A 331 -22.33 -12.18 -12.78
CA PRO A 331 -22.09 -10.97 -12.01
C PRO A 331 -20.95 -10.14 -12.59
N TYR A 332 -21.01 -8.83 -12.40
CA TYR A 332 -19.78 -8.03 -12.40
C TYR A 332 -18.98 -8.36 -11.15
N ILE A 333 -17.66 -8.48 -11.29
CA ILE A 333 -16.78 -8.83 -10.18
C ILE A 333 -15.93 -7.61 -9.81
N LEU A 334 -16.05 -7.16 -8.56
CA LEU A 334 -15.18 -6.15 -7.96
C LEU A 334 -14.18 -6.85 -7.05
N ILE A 335 -12.89 -6.68 -7.32
CA ILE A 335 -11.80 -7.21 -6.50
C ILE A 335 -11.05 -6.05 -5.84
N HIS A 336 -10.87 -6.10 -4.52
CA HIS A 336 -10.14 -5.08 -3.76
C HIS A 336 -9.20 -5.71 -2.72
N ASP A 337 -7.99 -5.16 -2.59
CA ASP A 337 -6.93 -5.69 -1.72
C ASP A 337 -6.99 -5.19 -0.27
N LYS A 338 -7.98 -4.36 0.06
CA LYS A 338 -8.17 -3.77 1.39
C LYS A 338 -9.61 -3.92 1.87
N LYS A 339 -9.83 -3.64 3.15
CA LYS A 339 -11.16 -3.52 3.75
C LYS A 339 -11.98 -2.38 3.15
N ILE A 340 -13.26 -2.63 2.89
CA ILE A 340 -14.24 -1.63 2.44
C ILE A 340 -15.20 -1.35 3.60
N SER A 341 -15.04 -0.20 4.25
CA SER A 341 -15.83 0.17 5.43
C SER A 341 -16.74 1.38 5.19
N ALA A 342 -16.34 2.33 4.36
CA ALA A 342 -17.07 3.58 4.14
C ALA A 342 -18.03 3.47 2.94
N ALA A 343 -19.24 4.03 3.07
CA ALA A 343 -20.20 4.05 1.97
C ALA A 343 -19.67 4.82 0.73
N ALA A 344 -18.90 5.88 0.96
CA ALA A 344 -18.31 6.71 -0.09
C ALA A 344 -17.40 5.92 -1.05
N ASP A 345 -16.78 4.83 -0.58
CA ASP A 345 -15.86 4.01 -1.39
C ASP A 345 -16.61 3.13 -2.40
N ILE A 346 -17.85 2.72 -2.06
CA ILE A 346 -18.63 1.80 -2.90
C ILE A 346 -19.67 2.53 -3.76
N VAL A 347 -20.22 3.65 -3.30
CA VAL A 347 -21.29 4.41 -3.98
C VAL A 347 -20.97 4.72 -5.46
N PRO A 348 -19.76 5.21 -5.83
CA PRO A 348 -19.45 5.50 -7.23
C PRO A 348 -19.51 4.27 -8.14
N VAL A 349 -19.21 3.08 -7.61
CA VAL A 349 -19.30 1.82 -8.34
C VAL A 349 -20.76 1.42 -8.53
N LEU A 350 -21.56 1.53 -7.47
CA LEU A 350 -22.99 1.20 -7.52
C LEU A 350 -23.74 2.09 -8.50
N GLU A 351 -23.46 3.40 -8.51
CA GLU A 351 -24.08 4.35 -9.44
C GLU A 351 -23.79 4.00 -10.90
N LYS A 352 -22.54 3.63 -11.21
CA LYS A 352 -22.16 3.21 -12.56
C LYS A 352 -22.86 1.91 -12.98
N LEU A 353 -22.99 0.93 -12.08
CA LEU A 353 -23.68 -0.33 -12.38
C LEU A 353 -25.16 -0.08 -12.71
N VAL A 354 -25.84 0.74 -11.92
CA VAL A 354 -27.24 1.13 -12.17
C VAL A 354 -27.38 1.87 -13.50
N GLN A 355 -26.45 2.77 -13.84
CA GLN A 355 -26.45 3.49 -15.13
C GLN A 355 -26.30 2.56 -16.33
N VAL A 356 -25.49 1.50 -16.21
CA VAL A 356 -25.28 0.50 -17.27
C VAL A 356 -26.42 -0.55 -17.29
N GLY A 357 -27.40 -0.43 -16.38
CA GLY A 357 -28.54 -1.34 -16.29
C GLY A 357 -28.17 -2.72 -15.73
N LYS A 358 -26.99 -2.85 -15.12
CA LYS A 358 -26.48 -4.10 -14.55
C LYS A 358 -26.68 -4.07 -13.06
N ARG A 359 -27.33 -5.12 -12.52
CA ARG A 359 -27.72 -5.17 -11.10
C ARG A 359 -27.01 -6.27 -10.32
N ASP A 360 -26.41 -7.23 -11.00
CA ASP A 360 -25.72 -8.38 -10.43
C ASP A 360 -24.24 -8.07 -10.15
N LEU A 361 -23.84 -8.15 -8.88
CA LEU A 361 -22.50 -7.77 -8.41
C LEU A 361 -21.95 -8.77 -7.38
N LEU A 362 -20.72 -9.24 -7.62
CA LEU A 362 -19.91 -9.97 -6.66
C LEU A 362 -18.75 -9.08 -6.19
N ILE A 363 -18.59 -8.92 -4.89
CA ILE A 363 -17.47 -8.17 -4.29
C ILE A 363 -16.55 -9.14 -3.55
N ILE A 364 -15.27 -9.11 -3.88
CA ILE A 364 -14.21 -9.88 -3.24
C ILE A 364 -13.21 -8.88 -2.63
N ALA A 365 -13.14 -8.80 -1.31
CA ALA A 365 -12.26 -7.86 -0.60
C ALA A 365 -11.68 -8.44 0.70
N GLU A 366 -10.62 -7.85 1.26
CA GLU A 366 -10.05 -8.28 2.56
C GLU A 366 -11.13 -8.37 3.66
N ASP A 367 -12.07 -7.42 3.64
CA ASP A 367 -13.28 -7.41 4.46
C ASP A 367 -14.29 -6.39 3.90
N VAL A 368 -15.58 -6.57 4.19
CA VAL A 368 -16.61 -5.56 3.90
C VAL A 368 -17.47 -5.37 5.14
N ASP A 369 -17.36 -4.20 5.77
CA ASP A 369 -18.01 -3.92 7.06
C ASP A 369 -18.58 -2.48 7.11
N GLY A 370 -19.05 -2.08 8.29
CA GLY A 370 -19.47 -0.71 8.57
C GLY A 370 -20.60 -0.19 7.67
N GLU A 371 -20.44 1.05 7.22
CA GLU A 371 -21.42 1.77 6.40
C GLU A 371 -21.52 1.20 4.99
N ALA A 372 -20.43 0.67 4.45
CA ALA A 372 -20.40 0.03 3.14
C ALA A 372 -21.31 -1.21 3.14
N LEU A 373 -21.15 -2.10 4.14
CA LEU A 373 -22.00 -3.29 4.26
C LEU A 373 -23.48 -2.92 4.42
N ALA A 374 -23.79 -1.96 5.29
CA ALA A 374 -25.17 -1.50 5.50
C ALA A 374 -25.78 -0.96 4.20
N THR A 375 -25.01 -0.22 3.41
CA THR A 375 -25.42 0.32 2.12
C THR A 375 -25.73 -0.80 1.13
N LEU A 376 -24.87 -1.81 1.02
CA LEU A 376 -25.06 -2.95 0.12
C LEU A 376 -26.31 -3.77 0.48
N VAL A 377 -26.48 -4.08 1.77
CA VAL A 377 -27.66 -4.80 2.27
C VAL A 377 -28.94 -4.03 2.00
N LEU A 378 -28.96 -2.72 2.25
CA LEU A 378 -30.13 -1.88 2.01
C LEU A 378 -30.49 -1.83 0.51
N ASN A 379 -29.50 -1.74 -0.37
CA ASN A 379 -29.71 -1.75 -1.82
C ASN A 379 -30.28 -3.11 -2.30
N LYS A 380 -29.84 -4.21 -1.70
CA LYS A 380 -30.38 -5.56 -2.00
C LYS A 380 -31.81 -5.75 -1.51
N LEU A 381 -32.09 -5.38 -0.25
CA LEU A 381 -33.45 -5.46 0.30
C LEU A 381 -34.46 -4.60 -0.45
N ARG A 382 -34.01 -3.48 -1.04
CA ARG A 382 -34.83 -2.63 -1.91
C ARG A 382 -34.95 -3.13 -3.35
N GLY A 383 -34.31 -4.26 -3.69
CA GLY A 383 -34.33 -4.84 -5.03
C GLY A 383 -33.62 -3.99 -6.10
N MET A 384 -32.78 -3.02 -5.69
CA MET A 384 -32.07 -2.16 -6.62
C MET A 384 -30.84 -2.86 -7.21
N LEU A 385 -30.16 -3.68 -6.40
CA LEU A 385 -28.98 -4.44 -6.78
C LEU A 385 -29.06 -5.86 -6.22
N ASN A 386 -28.66 -6.86 -6.99
CA ASN A 386 -28.42 -8.21 -6.51
C ASN A 386 -26.93 -8.35 -6.23
N VAL A 387 -26.54 -8.10 -4.98
CA VAL A 387 -25.13 -8.10 -4.56
C VAL A 387 -24.81 -9.22 -3.58
N VAL A 388 -23.62 -9.79 -3.71
CA VAL A 388 -22.99 -10.68 -2.73
C VAL A 388 -21.58 -10.16 -2.46
N ALA A 389 -21.23 -10.00 -1.19
CA ALA A 389 -19.86 -9.71 -0.79
C ALA A 389 -19.27 -10.92 -0.06
N VAL A 390 -18.06 -11.31 -0.46
CA VAL A 390 -17.28 -12.40 0.13
C VAL A 390 -15.90 -11.88 0.54
N LYS A 391 -15.35 -12.49 1.58
CA LYS A 391 -13.98 -12.20 2.01
C LYS A 391 -12.98 -12.84 1.04
N ALA A 392 -11.94 -12.09 0.69
CA ALA A 392 -10.89 -12.55 -0.19
C ALA A 392 -10.19 -13.80 0.41
N PRO A 393 -9.85 -14.79 -0.43
CA PRO A 393 -9.15 -16.00 -0.03
C PRO A 393 -7.65 -15.70 0.20
N GLY A 394 -7.25 -15.59 1.46
CA GLY A 394 -5.82 -15.52 1.84
C GLY A 394 -5.16 -14.18 1.59
#